data_AF-A0A8H6XLB8-F1
#
_entry.id   AF-A0A8H6XLB8-F1
#
_cell.length_a   1.000
_cell.length_b   1.000
_cell.length_c   1.000
_cell.angle_alpha   90.00
_cell.angle_beta   90.00
_cell.angle_gamma   90.00
#
_symmetry.space_group_name_H-M   'P 1'
#
loop_
_entity.id
_entity.type
_entity.pdbx_description
1 polymer ?
#
loop_
_entity_poly.entity_id
_entity_poly.type
_entity_poly.pdbx_seq_one_letter_code
_entity_poly.pdbx_strand_id
1 'polypeptide(L)'
;MEWMSDSTCISVLPSLPMSSTEEILFSFGNILYRNAVPHSVGFAFYGHYLVVFFTYLWFTIQQPPKTRAAKFLFGAILLLCLSCTSQFVPDMIFSFEQIKGYFMWTDVPLADRRSRWMARLEPIFVLERWPTAVNFMISDLIVIWRASVTYQQRRWVQTLFSPLFSVLWICAASFTSRDAVQRSHNPTTDEQLNTSGNFILLGTNIFGTGAIAAKAWRQNTLMAKASIKWKGDVPRVMLLLIEAGAVWAVVQLLFSILQQLDPASFTPIDLAVAVIGKMAIYLAVILPTATMIII
;
A
#
# COMPACT_ATOMS: atom_id res chain seq x y z
N MET A 1 -9.73 -13.17 34.10
CA MET A 1 -9.52 -14.40 33.31
C MET A 1 -10.85 -15.14 33.29
N GLU A 2 -11.87 -14.49 32.72
CA GLU A 2 -13.29 -14.83 32.93
C GLU A 2 -14.16 -14.11 31.87
N TRP A 3 -13.86 -14.32 30.59
CA TRP A 3 -14.63 -13.72 29.46
C TRP A 3 -14.81 -14.72 28.30
N MET A 4 -15.02 -16.00 28.64
CA MET A 4 -15.26 -17.08 27.66
C MET A 4 -16.67 -17.69 27.79
N SER A 5 -17.68 -16.89 28.15
CA SER A 5 -19.01 -17.39 28.53
C SER A 5 -20.21 -16.87 27.72
N ASP A 6 -20.03 -16.17 26.60
CA ASP A 6 -21.16 -15.77 25.75
C ASP A 6 -20.95 -16.17 24.29
N SER A 7 -20.72 -17.47 24.08
CA SER A 7 -20.76 -18.14 22.76
C SER A 7 -22.14 -18.76 22.51
N THR A 8 -23.20 -17.99 22.68
CA THR A 8 -24.60 -18.44 22.53
C THR A 8 -25.33 -17.58 21.50
N CYS A 9 -24.93 -17.75 20.24
CA CYS A 9 -25.81 -17.65 19.08
C CYS A 9 -25.16 -18.33 17.86
N ILE A 10 -24.78 -19.60 18.01
CA ILE A 10 -24.78 -20.51 16.86
C ILE A 10 -26.24 -20.94 16.74
N SER A 11 -27.01 -20.18 15.97
CA SER A 11 -28.28 -20.67 15.46
C SER A 11 -28.01 -21.99 14.76
N VAL A 12 -28.60 -23.05 15.29
CA VAL A 12 -28.70 -24.35 14.61
C VAL A 12 -29.40 -24.06 13.28
N LEU A 13 -28.61 -23.94 12.21
CA LEU A 13 -29.15 -23.79 10.87
C LEU A 13 -29.93 -25.07 10.55
N PRO A 14 -31.22 -24.97 10.20
CA PRO A 14 -31.99 -26.13 9.78
C PRO A 14 -31.27 -26.79 8.59
N SER A 15 -31.28 -28.12 8.55
CA SER A 15 -30.69 -28.91 7.47
C SER A 15 -31.14 -28.37 6.12
N LEU A 16 -30.26 -27.62 5.45
CA LEU A 16 -30.59 -26.93 4.21
C LEU A 16 -30.72 -27.96 3.08
N PRO A 17 -31.72 -27.83 2.20
CA PRO A 17 -31.89 -28.71 1.03
C PRO A 17 -30.65 -28.65 0.12
N MET A 18 -30.52 -29.61 -0.80
CA MET A 18 -29.38 -29.77 -1.73
C MET A 18 -28.96 -28.48 -2.47
N SER A 19 -29.80 -27.45 -2.54
CA SER A 19 -29.44 -26.10 -3.02
C SER A 19 -28.28 -25.45 -2.23
N SER A 20 -28.05 -25.85 -0.97
CA SER A 20 -27.01 -25.27 -0.13
C SER A 20 -25.57 -25.62 -0.53
N THR A 21 -25.34 -26.80 -1.10
CA THR A 21 -23.96 -27.19 -1.45
C THR A 21 -23.48 -26.45 -2.69
N GLU A 22 -24.36 -26.31 -3.69
CA GLU A 22 -24.09 -25.53 -4.90
C GLU A 22 -23.92 -24.04 -4.58
N GLU A 23 -24.75 -23.47 -3.69
CA GLU A 23 -24.60 -22.09 -3.23
C GLU A 23 -23.27 -21.85 -2.49
N ILE A 24 -22.85 -22.77 -1.62
CA ILE A 24 -21.56 -22.66 -0.92
C ILE A 24 -20.40 -22.78 -1.91
N LEU A 25 -20.47 -23.72 -2.86
CA LEU A 25 -19.45 -23.88 -3.90
C LEU A 25 -19.36 -22.65 -4.81
N PHE A 26 -20.50 -22.09 -5.22
CA PHE A 26 -20.56 -20.87 -6.03
C PHE A 26 -20.00 -19.66 -5.28
N SER A 27 -20.41 -19.46 -4.02
CA SER A 27 -19.88 -18.42 -3.15
C SER A 27 -18.36 -18.56 -2.98
N PHE A 28 -17.88 -19.78 -2.78
CA PHE A 28 -16.45 -20.06 -2.67
C PHE A 28 -15.69 -19.76 -3.96
N GLY A 29 -16.20 -20.21 -5.11
CA GLY A 29 -15.60 -19.92 -6.42
C GLY A 29 -15.45 -18.42 -6.65
N ASN A 30 -16.45 -17.63 -6.27
CA ASN A 30 -16.40 -16.17 -6.34
C ASN A 30 -15.35 -15.56 -5.39
N ILE A 31 -15.24 -16.04 -4.15
CA ILE A 31 -14.22 -15.55 -3.21
C ILE A 31 -12.81 -15.92 -3.71
N LEU A 32 -12.62 -17.14 -4.20
CA LEU A 32 -11.34 -17.58 -4.76
C LEU A 32 -10.94 -16.72 -5.96
N TYR A 33 -11.87 -16.49 -6.90
CA TYR A 33 -11.64 -15.63 -8.06
C TYR A 33 -11.28 -14.19 -7.65
N ARG A 34 -12.04 -13.60 -6.72
CA ARG A 34 -11.83 -12.22 -6.24
C ARG A 34 -10.50 -12.03 -5.53
N ASN A 35 -9.98 -13.06 -4.88
CA ASN A 35 -8.66 -12.98 -4.23
C ASN A 35 -7.53 -13.31 -5.20
N ALA A 36 -7.74 -14.30 -6.08
CA ALA A 36 -6.71 -14.74 -7.02
C ALA A 36 -6.32 -13.65 -8.02
N VAL A 37 -7.28 -12.85 -8.51
CA VAL A 37 -7.01 -11.79 -9.50
C VAL A 37 -6.11 -10.69 -8.94
N PRO A 38 -6.43 -10.00 -7.83
CA PRO A 38 -5.54 -9.01 -7.20
C PRO A 38 -4.19 -9.59 -6.77
N HIS A 39 -4.14 -10.82 -6.27
CA HIS A 39 -2.88 -11.46 -5.89
C HIS A 39 -1.98 -11.74 -7.09
N SER A 40 -2.56 -12.17 -8.22
CA SER A 40 -1.80 -12.36 -9.47
C SER A 40 -1.18 -11.06 -9.94
N VAL A 41 -1.94 -9.95 -9.88
CA VAL A 41 -1.42 -8.61 -10.16
C VAL A 41 -0.32 -8.25 -9.16
N GLY A 42 -0.54 -8.48 -7.87
CA GLY A 42 0.44 -8.23 -6.82
C GLY A 42 1.75 -8.99 -7.05
N PHE A 43 1.69 -10.25 -7.48
CA PHE A 43 2.87 -11.06 -7.80
C PHE A 43 3.67 -10.49 -8.97
N ALA A 44 2.98 -10.03 -10.03
CA ALA A 44 3.64 -9.40 -11.18
C ALA A 44 4.37 -8.11 -10.76
N PHE A 45 3.70 -7.26 -9.97
CA PHE A 45 4.29 -6.01 -9.47
C PHE A 45 5.40 -6.24 -8.46
N TYR A 46 5.31 -7.25 -7.60
CA TYR A 46 6.40 -7.63 -6.69
C TYR A 46 7.64 -8.10 -7.46
N GLY A 47 7.45 -8.92 -8.50
CA GLY A 47 8.54 -9.32 -9.40
C GLY A 47 9.22 -8.11 -10.06
N HIS A 48 8.42 -7.15 -10.54
CA HIS A 48 8.95 -5.90 -11.10
C HIS A 48 9.71 -5.08 -10.05
N TYR A 49 9.18 -5.00 -8.83
CA TYR A 49 9.84 -4.33 -7.71
C TYR A 49 11.20 -4.95 -7.40
N LEU A 50 11.31 -6.28 -7.34
CA LEU A 50 12.58 -6.96 -7.08
C LEU A 50 13.64 -6.59 -8.13
N VAL A 51 13.27 -6.55 -9.41
CA VAL A 51 14.20 -6.13 -10.49
C VAL A 51 14.71 -4.70 -10.25
N VAL A 52 13.81 -3.76 -9.93
CA VAL A 52 14.20 -2.37 -9.63
C VAL A 52 15.07 -2.29 -8.38
N PHE A 53 14.72 -3.01 -7.31
CA PHE A 53 15.47 -3.05 -6.06
C PHE A 53 16.88 -3.62 -6.25
N PHE A 54 17.04 -4.75 -6.95
CA PHE A 54 18.36 -5.33 -7.20
C PHE A 54 19.20 -4.46 -8.14
N THR A 55 18.57 -3.77 -9.09
CA THR A 55 19.25 -2.77 -9.93
C THR A 55 19.79 -1.62 -9.06
N TYR A 56 18.97 -1.10 -8.14
CA TYR A 56 19.40 -0.08 -7.18
C TYR A 56 20.54 -0.56 -6.28
N LEU A 57 20.44 -1.78 -5.76
CA LEU A 57 21.46 -2.37 -4.91
C LEU A 57 22.79 -2.52 -5.66
N TRP A 58 22.74 -2.98 -6.91
CA TRP A 58 23.91 -3.08 -7.78
C TRP A 58 24.60 -1.72 -7.95
N PHE A 59 23.86 -0.66 -8.32
CA PHE A 59 24.42 0.69 -8.44
C PHE A 59 25.02 1.20 -7.12
N THR A 60 24.35 0.93 -6.00
CA THR A 60 24.82 1.37 -4.68
C THR A 60 26.09 0.64 -4.25
N ILE A 61 26.25 -0.64 -4.60
CA ILE A 61 27.48 -1.40 -4.34
C ILE A 61 28.65 -0.83 -5.17
N GLN A 62 28.40 -0.48 -6.43
CA GLN A 62 29.41 0.13 -7.30
C GLN A 62 29.78 1.55 -6.86
N GLN A 63 28.82 2.28 -6.29
CA GLN A 63 28.98 3.68 -5.85
C GLN A 63 28.44 3.86 -4.43
N PRO A 64 29.23 3.49 -3.40
CA PRO A 64 28.75 3.49 -2.03
C PRO A 64 28.36 4.90 -1.56
N PRO A 65 27.29 5.05 -0.76
CA PRO A 65 26.74 6.33 -0.38
C PRO A 65 27.73 7.10 0.52
N LYS A 66 28.27 8.20 -0.02
CA LYS A 66 29.26 9.05 0.68
C LYS A 66 28.61 10.00 1.70
N THR A 67 27.39 10.46 1.43
CA THR A 67 26.70 11.46 2.28
C THR A 67 25.80 10.80 3.32
N ARG A 68 25.57 11.49 4.46
CA ARG A 68 24.63 11.01 5.50
C ARG A 68 23.21 10.84 4.95
N ALA A 69 22.77 11.76 4.08
CA ALA A 69 21.47 11.67 3.42
C ALA A 69 21.37 10.42 2.53
N ALA A 70 22.40 10.11 1.74
CA ALA A 70 22.41 8.91 0.90
C ALA A 70 22.38 7.62 1.74
N LYS A 71 23.08 7.58 2.88
CA LYS A 71 23.02 6.45 3.82
C LYS A 71 21.62 6.27 4.43
N PHE A 72 20.97 7.37 4.79
CA PHE A 72 19.60 7.34 5.30
C PHE A 72 18.63 6.80 4.23
N LEU A 73 18.74 7.27 2.99
CA LEU A 73 17.91 6.79 1.88
C LEU A 73 18.13 5.31 1.56
N PHE A 74 19.39 4.86 1.60
CA PHE A 74 19.70 3.45 1.45
C PHE A 74 19.01 2.60 2.53
N GLY A 75 19.08 3.04 3.79
CA GLY A 75 18.35 2.40 4.89
C GLY A 75 16.83 2.39 4.68
N ALA A 76 16.27 3.49 4.17
CA ALA A 76 14.85 3.59 3.86
C ALA A 76 14.43 2.60 2.75
N ILE A 77 15.23 2.45 1.69
CA ILE A 77 14.97 1.48 0.62
C ILE A 77 15.11 0.02 1.11
N LEU A 78 16.08 -0.28 1.99
CA LEU A 78 16.17 -1.59 2.60
C LEU A 78 14.94 -1.91 3.45
N LEU A 79 14.48 -0.95 4.26
CA LEU A 79 13.29 -1.10 5.07
C LEU A 79 12.03 -1.29 4.21
N LEU A 80 11.92 -0.55 3.11
CA LEU A 80 10.89 -0.75 2.08
C LEU A 80 10.92 -2.16 1.49
N CYS A 81 12.10 -2.72 1.22
CA CYS A 81 12.22 -4.09 0.72
C CYS A 81 11.77 -5.14 1.73
N LEU A 82 12.20 -4.99 2.99
CA LEU A 82 11.77 -5.86 4.08
C LEU A 82 10.27 -5.79 4.30
N SER A 83 9.70 -4.59 4.30
CA SER A 83 8.28 -4.35 4.47
C SER A 83 7.46 -4.91 3.29
N CYS A 84 7.85 -4.61 2.05
CA CYS A 84 7.21 -5.15 0.85
C CYS A 84 7.25 -6.68 0.81
N THR A 85 8.37 -7.29 1.19
CA THR A 85 8.49 -8.76 1.29
C THR A 85 7.64 -9.32 2.42
N SER A 86 7.60 -8.62 3.57
CA SER A 86 6.73 -9.00 4.70
C SER A 86 5.25 -8.90 4.38
N GLN A 87 4.86 -8.15 3.35
CA GLN A 87 3.49 -8.11 2.86
C GLN A 87 3.20 -9.23 1.84
N PHE A 88 4.14 -9.44 0.91
CA PHE A 88 4.03 -10.47 -0.11
C PHE A 88 3.90 -11.89 0.47
N VAL A 89 4.65 -12.19 1.55
CA VAL A 89 4.65 -13.53 2.17
C VAL A 89 3.27 -13.91 2.74
N PRO A 90 2.59 -13.10 3.57
CA PRO A 90 1.20 -13.29 3.96
C PRO A 90 0.24 -13.49 2.79
N ASP A 91 0.31 -12.67 1.73
CA ASP A 91 -0.54 -12.79 0.54
C ASP A 91 -0.40 -14.17 -0.13
N MET A 92 0.84 -14.65 -0.21
CA MET A 92 1.16 -15.97 -0.74
C MET A 92 0.60 -17.08 0.16
N ILE A 93 0.84 -17.01 1.48
CA ILE A 93 0.34 -17.99 2.45
C ILE A 93 -1.19 -18.03 2.43
N PHE A 94 -1.84 -16.87 2.41
CA PHE A 94 -3.30 -16.73 2.32
C PHE A 94 -3.83 -17.45 1.08
N SER A 95 -3.20 -17.25 -0.08
CA SER A 95 -3.62 -17.88 -1.34
C SER A 95 -3.51 -19.41 -1.28
N PHE A 96 -2.42 -19.94 -0.72
CA PHE A 96 -2.25 -21.38 -0.56
C PHE A 96 -3.19 -21.99 0.49
N GLU A 97 -3.36 -21.34 1.64
CA GLU A 97 -4.26 -21.81 2.70
C GLU A 97 -5.74 -21.71 2.26
N GLN A 98 -6.09 -20.77 1.39
CA GLN A 98 -7.42 -20.73 0.77
C GLN A 98 -7.68 -21.95 -0.14
N ILE A 99 -6.70 -22.36 -0.95
CA ILE A 99 -6.87 -23.58 -1.77
C ILE A 99 -6.90 -24.83 -0.87
N LYS A 100 -5.98 -24.93 0.08
CA LYS A 100 -5.85 -26.08 0.98
C LYS A 100 -7.06 -26.25 1.90
N GLY A 101 -7.48 -25.19 2.57
CA GLY A 101 -8.56 -25.23 3.57
C GLY A 101 -9.90 -25.71 2.99
N TYR A 102 -10.15 -25.44 1.71
CA TYR A 102 -11.39 -25.84 1.06
C TYR A 102 -11.28 -27.19 0.34
N PHE A 103 -10.20 -27.43 -0.41
CA PHE A 103 -10.08 -28.63 -1.25
C PHE A 103 -9.44 -29.84 -0.55
N MET A 104 -8.53 -29.62 0.41
CA MET A 104 -7.74 -30.72 0.99
C MET A 104 -8.32 -31.31 2.28
N TRP A 105 -9.22 -30.61 2.97
CA TRP A 105 -9.84 -31.11 4.22
C TRP A 105 -11.09 -31.94 3.95
N THR A 106 -10.96 -33.00 3.16
CA THR A 106 -12.09 -33.87 2.78
C THR A 106 -12.78 -34.53 3.97
N ASP A 107 -12.10 -34.60 5.12
CA ASP A 107 -12.55 -35.20 6.39
C ASP A 107 -13.54 -34.33 7.18
N VAL A 108 -13.64 -33.03 6.89
CA VAL A 108 -14.49 -32.08 7.63
C VAL A 108 -15.68 -31.64 6.76
N PRO A 109 -16.91 -31.48 7.31
CA PRO A 109 -18.03 -30.90 6.57
C PRO A 109 -17.71 -29.50 6.02
N LEU A 110 -18.23 -29.16 4.84
CA LEU A 110 -17.89 -27.91 4.13
C LEU A 110 -18.18 -26.66 4.96
N ALA A 111 -19.26 -26.68 5.76
CA ALA A 111 -19.63 -25.59 6.67
C ALA A 111 -18.55 -25.33 7.74
N ASP A 112 -17.99 -26.39 8.32
CA ASP A 112 -16.98 -26.29 9.38
C ASP A 112 -15.59 -25.93 8.84
N ARG A 113 -15.28 -26.30 7.59
CA ARG A 113 -14.01 -25.92 6.93
C ARG A 113 -13.83 -24.41 6.90
N ARG A 114 -14.90 -23.67 6.61
CA ARG A 114 -14.87 -22.20 6.54
C ARG A 114 -14.47 -21.57 7.87
N SER A 115 -15.10 -22.01 8.96
CA SER A 115 -14.82 -21.49 10.31
C SER A 115 -13.39 -21.81 10.75
N ARG A 116 -12.92 -23.03 10.50
CA ARG A 116 -11.53 -23.43 10.79
C ARG A 116 -10.51 -22.66 9.97
N TRP A 117 -10.81 -22.41 8.69
CA TRP A 117 -9.98 -21.61 7.80
C TRP A 117 -9.90 -20.15 8.28
N MET A 118 -11.03 -19.52 8.59
CA MET A 118 -11.06 -18.15 9.13
C MET A 118 -10.25 -18.01 10.41
N ALA A 119 -10.39 -18.96 11.35
CA ALA A 119 -9.63 -18.95 12.60
C ALA A 119 -8.10 -19.06 12.38
N ARG A 120 -7.65 -19.75 11.32
CA ARG A 120 -6.23 -19.81 10.96
C ARG A 120 -5.72 -18.54 10.29
N LEU A 121 -6.58 -17.82 9.57
CA LEU A 121 -6.19 -16.62 8.83
C LEU A 121 -6.20 -15.35 9.68
N GLU A 122 -6.92 -15.33 10.80
CA GLU A 122 -6.95 -14.19 11.72
C GLU A 122 -5.55 -13.58 12.01
N PRO A 123 -4.52 -14.36 12.41
CA PRO A 123 -3.19 -13.81 12.62
C PRO A 123 -2.52 -13.27 11.34
N ILE A 124 -2.82 -13.84 10.18
CA ILE A 124 -2.25 -13.42 8.89
C ILE A 124 -2.78 -12.03 8.51
N PHE A 125 -4.06 -11.75 8.73
CA PHE A 125 -4.63 -10.44 8.48
C PHE A 125 -4.00 -9.34 9.34
N VAL A 126 -3.64 -9.65 10.58
CA VAL A 126 -2.93 -8.71 11.45
C VAL A 126 -1.51 -8.45 10.92
N LEU A 127 -0.83 -9.49 10.41
CA LEU A 127 0.51 -9.37 9.84
C LEU A 127 0.54 -8.57 8.52
N GLU A 128 -0.54 -8.56 7.74
CA GLU A 128 -0.61 -7.83 6.45
C GLU A 128 -0.77 -6.29 6.61
N ARG A 129 -1.30 -5.83 7.75
CA ARG A 129 -1.66 -4.40 7.92
C ARG A 129 -0.46 -3.48 8.11
N TRP A 130 0.50 -3.87 8.95
CA TRP A 130 1.62 -3.00 9.30
C TRP A 130 2.61 -2.73 8.15
N PRO A 131 2.95 -3.69 7.26
CA PRO A 131 3.90 -3.42 6.19
C PRO A 131 3.33 -2.44 5.15
N THR A 132 2.02 -2.51 4.89
CA THR A 132 1.33 -1.57 4.01
C THR A 132 1.48 -0.13 4.52
N ALA A 133 1.26 0.09 5.81
CA ALA A 133 1.45 1.39 6.42
C ALA A 133 2.91 1.86 6.32
N VAL A 134 3.87 1.00 6.63
CA VAL A 134 5.31 1.31 6.52
C VAL A 134 5.69 1.67 5.07
N ASN A 135 5.16 0.96 4.08
CA ASN A 135 5.42 1.22 2.66
C ASN A 135 4.96 2.62 2.25
N PHE A 136 3.70 2.99 2.57
CA PHE A 136 3.20 4.33 2.28
C PHE A 136 3.93 5.42 3.06
N MET A 137 4.26 5.17 4.33
CA MET A 137 5.00 6.11 5.16
C MET A 137 6.38 6.45 4.62
N ILE A 138 7.15 5.43 4.24
CA ILE A 138 8.49 5.65 3.72
C ILE A 138 8.41 6.27 2.32
N SER A 139 7.44 5.88 1.50
CA SER A 139 7.20 6.50 0.19
C SER A 139 6.98 8.01 0.31
N ASP A 140 6.10 8.44 1.21
CA ASP A 140 5.82 9.85 1.44
C ASP A 140 6.99 10.57 2.10
N LEU A 141 7.71 9.91 3.01
CA LEU A 141 8.94 10.47 3.58
C LEU A 141 9.99 10.75 2.49
N ILE A 142 10.10 9.88 1.49
CA ILE A 142 10.99 10.10 0.34
C ILE A 142 10.49 11.29 -0.49
N VAL A 143 9.17 11.45 -0.70
CA VAL A 143 8.60 12.64 -1.38
C VAL A 143 8.96 13.93 -0.64
N ILE A 144 8.77 13.95 0.68
CA ILE A 144 9.09 15.10 1.55
C ILE A 144 10.59 15.40 1.50
N TRP A 145 11.43 14.37 1.55
CA TRP A 145 12.87 14.49 1.42
C TRP A 145 13.24 15.12 0.07
N ARG A 146 12.66 14.66 -1.04
CA ARG A 146 12.90 15.22 -2.39
C ARG A 146 12.53 16.70 -2.45
N ALA A 147 11.36 17.07 -1.93
CA ALA A 147 10.93 18.46 -1.86
C ALA A 147 11.90 19.31 -1.01
N SER A 148 12.34 18.78 0.13
CA SER A 148 13.25 19.45 1.06
C SER A 148 14.64 19.69 0.47
N VAL A 149 15.20 18.70 -0.23
CA VAL A 149 16.48 18.83 -0.95
C VAL A 149 16.35 19.85 -2.08
N THR A 150 15.25 19.79 -2.82
CA THR A 150 14.99 20.73 -3.91
C THR A 150 14.98 22.15 -3.36
N TYR A 151 14.34 22.45 -2.24
CA TYR A 151 14.26 23.80 -1.66
C TYR A 151 15.42 24.21 -0.74
N GLN A 152 16.57 23.53 -0.78
CA GLN A 152 17.76 23.85 0.03
C GLN A 152 17.45 23.99 1.54
N GLN A 153 16.65 23.07 2.09
CA GLN A 153 16.32 23.01 3.53
C GLN A 153 15.65 24.29 4.10
N ARG A 154 14.89 25.03 3.31
CA ARG A 154 14.10 26.14 3.86
C ARG A 154 13.11 25.63 4.92
N ARG A 155 13.17 26.21 6.13
CA ARG A 155 12.36 25.80 7.30
C ARG A 155 10.86 25.71 7.02
N TRP A 156 10.31 26.57 6.16
CA TRP A 156 8.87 26.56 5.84
C TRP A 156 8.40 25.23 5.22
N VAL A 157 9.25 24.57 4.42
CA VAL A 157 8.94 23.27 3.81
C VAL A 157 8.81 22.21 4.90
N GLN A 158 9.74 22.21 5.86
CA GLN A 158 9.73 21.28 6.99
C GLN A 158 8.54 21.51 7.91
N THR A 159 8.18 22.78 8.18
CA THR A 159 7.00 23.11 8.97
C THR A 159 5.71 22.67 8.30
N LEU A 160 5.61 22.77 6.97
CA LEU A 160 4.42 22.36 6.22
C LEU A 160 4.21 20.83 6.25
N PHE A 161 5.29 20.05 6.19
CA PHE A 161 5.22 18.58 6.17
C PHE A 161 5.20 17.93 7.56
N SER A 162 5.61 18.63 8.61
CA SER A 162 5.56 18.14 10.01
C SER A 162 4.16 17.68 10.46
N PRO A 163 3.06 18.46 10.30
CA PRO A 163 1.74 18.01 10.72
C PRO A 163 1.23 16.84 9.88
N LEU A 164 1.55 16.80 8.59
CA LEU A 164 1.19 15.69 7.70
C LEU A 164 1.84 14.38 8.15
N PHE A 165 3.09 14.45 8.60
CA PHE A 165 3.80 13.28 9.14
C PHE A 165 3.22 12.80 10.48
N SER A 166 2.82 13.73 11.36
CA SER A 166 2.18 13.40 12.64
C SER A 166 0.82 12.72 12.44
N VAL A 167 0.01 13.22 11.51
CA VAL A 167 -1.29 12.63 11.18
C VAL A 167 -1.10 11.24 10.56
N LEU A 168 -0.11 11.09 9.68
CA LEU A 168 0.25 9.82 9.08
C LEU A 168 0.69 8.78 10.13
N TRP A 169 1.50 9.19 11.11
CA TRP A 169 1.91 8.34 12.23
C TRP A 169 0.70 7.88 13.07
N ILE A 170 -0.23 8.79 13.36
CA ILE A 170 -1.45 8.48 14.12
C ILE A 170 -2.28 7.45 13.35
N CYS A 171 -2.51 7.66 12.05
CA CYS A 171 -3.23 6.69 11.22
C CYS A 171 -2.54 5.32 11.24
N ALA A 172 -1.21 5.25 11.03
CA ALA A 172 -0.46 4.00 11.06
C ALA A 172 -0.50 3.30 12.44
N ALA A 173 -0.43 4.07 13.53
CA ALA A 173 -0.53 3.54 14.89
C ALA A 173 -1.92 2.97 15.18
N SER A 174 -2.99 3.62 14.68
CA SER A 174 -4.36 3.10 14.79
C SER A 174 -4.52 1.74 14.10
N PHE A 175 -3.87 1.52 12.96
CA PHE A 175 -3.96 0.25 12.21
C PHE A 175 -3.23 -0.95 12.83
N THR A 176 -2.26 -0.70 13.73
CA THR A 176 -1.41 -1.76 14.29
C THR A 176 -1.87 -2.28 15.65
N SER A 177 -2.80 -1.59 16.31
CA SER A 177 -3.28 -2.04 17.62
C SER A 177 -4.37 -3.12 17.48
N ARG A 178 -4.08 -4.32 17.97
CA ARG A 178 -5.04 -5.44 18.07
C ARG A 178 -6.34 -5.03 18.78
N ASP A 179 -6.21 -4.16 19.77
CA ASP A 179 -7.33 -3.54 20.49
C ASP A 179 -8.15 -2.60 19.61
N ALA A 180 -7.57 -1.83 18.67
CA ALA A 180 -8.37 -1.06 17.72
C ALA A 180 -9.11 -1.98 16.75
N VAL A 181 -8.48 -3.05 16.26
CA VAL A 181 -9.13 -4.04 15.38
C VAL A 181 -10.29 -4.75 16.09
N GLN A 182 -10.13 -5.06 17.38
CA GLN A 182 -11.18 -5.70 18.17
C GLN A 182 -12.24 -4.70 18.68
N ARG A 183 -11.87 -3.46 19.03
CA ARG A 183 -12.80 -2.42 19.50
C ARG A 183 -13.47 -1.62 18.38
N SER A 184 -12.95 -1.66 17.15
CA SER A 184 -13.63 -1.16 15.94
C SER A 184 -14.73 -2.11 15.48
N HIS A 185 -15.55 -2.61 16.42
CA HIS A 185 -16.81 -3.28 16.10
C HIS A 185 -17.78 -2.37 15.32
N ASN A 186 -17.43 -1.10 15.13
CA ASN A 186 -18.05 -0.25 14.14
C ASN A 186 -17.18 -0.20 12.86
N PRO A 187 -17.44 -1.08 11.86
CA PRO A 187 -16.68 -1.13 10.62
C PRO A 187 -16.66 0.22 9.88
N THR A 188 -17.69 1.04 10.08
CA THR A 188 -17.81 2.39 9.50
C THR A 188 -16.69 3.34 9.96
N THR A 189 -16.23 3.23 11.21
CA THR A 189 -15.19 4.14 11.73
C THR A 189 -13.81 3.80 11.16
N ASP A 190 -13.51 2.50 11.01
CA ASP A 190 -12.24 2.04 10.41
C ASP A 190 -12.16 2.47 8.93
N GLU A 191 -13.26 2.30 8.19
CA GLU A 191 -13.36 2.72 6.80
C GLU A 191 -13.21 4.24 6.63
N GLN A 192 -13.83 5.03 7.50
CA GLN A 192 -13.70 6.49 7.48
C GLN A 192 -12.27 6.95 7.80
N LEU A 193 -11.60 6.31 8.76
CA LEU A 193 -10.20 6.62 9.10
C LEU A 193 -9.25 6.24 7.97
N ASN A 194 -9.45 5.08 7.34
CA ASN A 194 -8.67 4.64 6.18
C ASN A 194 -8.85 5.59 5.00
N THR A 195 -10.10 5.92 4.68
CA THR A 195 -10.43 6.89 3.63
C THR A 195 -9.75 8.23 3.89
N SER A 196 -9.90 8.77 5.11
CA SER A 196 -9.30 10.05 5.50
C SER A 196 -7.77 10.01 5.39
N GLY A 197 -7.15 8.93 5.86
CA GLY A 197 -5.71 8.69 5.71
C GLY A 197 -5.25 8.70 4.25
N ASN A 198 -5.99 8.03 3.37
CA ASN A 198 -5.70 8.00 1.94
C ASN A 198 -5.77 9.40 1.30
N PHE A 199 -6.75 10.23 1.67
CA PHE A 199 -6.82 11.62 1.18
C PHE A 199 -5.68 12.49 1.72
N ILE A 200 -5.23 12.27 2.94
CA ILE A 200 -4.08 13.00 3.52
C ILE A 200 -2.78 12.61 2.81
N LEU A 201 -2.57 11.32 2.54
CA LEU A 201 -1.46 10.81 1.73
C LEU A 201 -1.48 11.42 0.32
N LEU A 202 -2.65 11.40 -0.33
CA LEU A 202 -2.86 12.02 -1.64
C LEU A 202 -2.51 13.51 -1.63
N GLY A 203 -3.00 14.24 -0.64
CA GLY A 203 -2.68 15.66 -0.46
C GLY A 203 -1.18 15.88 -0.33
N THR A 204 -0.51 15.12 0.53
CA THR A 204 0.95 15.20 0.74
C THR A 204 1.70 15.00 -0.57
N ASN A 205 1.27 14.05 -1.38
CA ASN A 205 1.92 13.75 -2.65
C ASN A 205 1.68 14.83 -3.72
N ILE A 206 0.44 15.32 -3.84
CA ILE A 206 0.09 16.42 -4.76
C ILE A 206 0.88 17.67 -4.38
N PHE A 207 0.92 18.03 -3.09
CA PHE A 207 1.68 19.21 -2.63
C PHE A 207 3.19 19.03 -2.82
N GLY A 208 3.74 17.86 -2.52
CA GLY A 208 5.16 17.55 -2.72
C GLY A 208 5.56 17.63 -4.19
N THR A 209 4.81 16.96 -5.06
CA THR A 209 5.03 16.96 -6.51
C THR A 209 4.82 18.34 -7.12
N GLY A 210 3.76 19.05 -6.70
CA GLY A 210 3.45 20.42 -7.12
C GLY A 210 4.54 21.41 -6.71
N ALA A 211 5.11 21.29 -5.51
CA ALA A 211 6.23 22.13 -5.08
C ALA A 211 7.49 21.90 -5.94
N ILE A 212 7.81 20.64 -6.26
CA ILE A 212 8.93 20.30 -7.16
C ILE A 212 8.67 20.89 -8.56
N ALA A 213 7.45 20.74 -9.09
CA ALA A 213 7.05 21.27 -10.39
C ALA A 213 7.11 22.81 -10.44
N ALA A 214 6.58 23.49 -9.43
CA ALA A 214 6.63 24.95 -9.33
C ALA A 214 8.08 25.47 -9.28
N LYS A 215 8.97 24.76 -8.58
CA LYS A 215 10.39 25.10 -8.57
C LYS A 215 11.05 24.87 -9.93
N ALA A 216 10.80 23.74 -10.57
CA ALA A 216 11.32 23.45 -11.91
C ALA A 216 10.85 24.51 -12.93
N TRP A 217 9.57 24.89 -12.87
CA TRP A 217 8.99 25.95 -13.70
C TRP A 217 9.67 27.30 -13.49
N ARG A 218 9.86 27.70 -12.23
CA ARG A 218 10.54 28.97 -11.89
C ARG A 218 11.98 29.00 -12.39
N GLN A 219 12.72 27.91 -12.22
CA GLN A 219 14.10 27.82 -12.70
C GLN A 219 14.16 27.86 -14.23
N ASN A 220 13.27 27.15 -14.92
CA ASN A 220 13.18 27.20 -16.38
C ASN A 220 12.87 28.62 -16.88
N THR A 221 11.90 29.29 -16.25
CA THR A 221 11.53 30.67 -16.59
C THR A 221 12.69 31.65 -16.39
N LEU A 222 13.44 31.51 -15.29
CA LEU A 222 14.60 32.37 -15.02
C LEU A 222 15.74 32.14 -16.03
N MET A 223 16.02 30.88 -16.37
CA MET A 223 17.05 30.56 -17.37
C MET A 223 16.66 31.00 -18.78
N ALA A 224 15.38 30.86 -19.16
CA ALA A 224 14.86 31.36 -20.41
C ALA A 224 15.03 32.89 -20.52
N LYS A 225 14.72 33.63 -19.44
CA LYS A 225 14.96 35.09 -19.38
C LYS A 225 16.44 35.45 -19.47
N ALA A 226 17.32 34.61 -18.93
CA ALA A 226 18.77 34.80 -19.00
C ALA A 226 19.39 34.32 -20.33
N SER A 227 18.61 33.74 -21.25
CA SER A 227 19.11 33.07 -22.48
C SER A 227 20.16 31.98 -22.21
N ILE A 228 20.16 31.40 -21.01
CA ILE A 228 21.08 30.32 -20.65
C ILE A 228 20.40 29.00 -21.03
N LYS A 229 20.98 28.27 -21.99
CA LYS A 229 20.57 26.90 -22.28
C LYS A 229 20.99 26.00 -21.13
N TRP A 230 20.04 25.23 -20.59
CA TRP A 230 20.34 24.16 -19.65
C TRP A 230 21.28 23.16 -20.34
N LYS A 231 22.53 23.09 -19.90
CA LYS A 231 23.45 22.00 -20.23
C LYS A 231 23.49 21.07 -19.02
N GLY A 232 22.88 19.90 -19.13
CA GLY A 232 22.94 18.85 -18.10
C GLY A 232 21.67 18.01 -17.99
N ASP A 233 21.76 16.96 -17.18
CA ASP A 233 20.68 15.98 -16.96
C ASP A 233 19.66 16.41 -15.89
N VAL A 234 19.94 17.47 -15.14
CA VAL A 234 19.06 18.01 -14.10
C VAL A 234 17.61 18.26 -14.56
N PRO A 235 17.30 18.84 -15.74
CA PRO A 235 15.92 19.08 -16.12
C PRO A 235 15.19 17.78 -16.49
N ARG A 236 15.93 16.78 -16.99
CA ARG A 236 15.37 15.44 -17.26
C ARG A 236 15.04 14.71 -15.97
N VAL A 237 15.95 14.75 -14.99
CA VAL A 237 15.70 14.17 -13.66
C VAL A 237 14.52 14.85 -12.98
N MET A 238 14.44 16.18 -13.00
CA MET A 238 13.31 16.91 -12.43
C MET A 238 11.98 16.56 -13.11
N LEU A 239 11.96 16.46 -14.44
CA LEU A 239 10.76 16.07 -15.18
C LEU A 239 10.31 14.65 -14.78
N LEU A 240 11.24 13.70 -14.74
CA LEU A 240 10.94 12.32 -14.36
C LEU A 240 10.43 12.21 -12.92
N LEU A 241 10.95 13.02 -11.99
CA LEU A 241 10.42 13.11 -10.62
C LEU A 241 8.97 13.60 -10.59
N ILE A 242 8.63 14.59 -11.44
CA ILE A 242 7.27 15.12 -11.56
C ILE A 242 6.35 14.08 -12.17
N GLU A 243 6.78 13.40 -13.23
CA GLU A 243 6.01 12.34 -13.90
C GLU A 243 5.73 11.17 -12.95
N ALA A 244 6.73 10.69 -12.22
CA ALA A 244 6.57 9.63 -11.23
C ALA A 244 5.60 10.03 -10.10
N GLY A 245 5.70 11.26 -9.59
CA GLY A 245 4.79 11.79 -8.58
C GLY A 245 3.35 11.95 -9.11
N ALA A 246 3.19 12.40 -10.35
CA ALA A 246 1.88 12.55 -10.99
C ALA A 246 1.20 11.19 -11.22
N VAL A 247 1.93 10.19 -11.73
CA VAL A 247 1.42 8.82 -11.90
C VAL A 247 0.93 8.26 -10.57
N TRP A 248 1.71 8.46 -9.51
CA TRP A 248 1.33 8.02 -8.17
C TRP A 248 0.07 8.72 -7.64
N ALA A 249 -0.01 10.05 -7.79
CA ALA A 249 -1.18 10.82 -7.37
C ALA A 249 -2.45 10.40 -8.12
N VAL A 250 -2.34 10.06 -9.42
CA VAL A 250 -3.48 9.55 -10.20
C VAL A 250 -3.95 8.19 -9.68
N VAL A 251 -3.02 7.27 -9.38
CA VAL A 251 -3.37 5.95 -8.83
C VAL A 251 -4.02 6.08 -7.45
N GLN A 252 -3.48 6.93 -6.57
CA GLN A 252 -4.09 7.19 -5.26
C GLN A 252 -5.48 7.82 -5.38
N LEU A 253 -5.64 8.82 -6.26
CA LEU A 253 -6.94 9.47 -6.49
C LEU A 253 -7.97 8.45 -6.99
N LEU A 254 -7.61 7.62 -7.97
CA LEU A 254 -8.48 6.58 -8.50
C LEU A 254 -8.88 5.58 -7.41
N PHE A 255 -7.91 5.14 -6.60
CA PHE A 255 -8.16 4.25 -5.47
C PHE A 255 -9.14 4.88 -4.47
N SER A 256 -8.92 6.14 -4.07
CA SER A 256 -9.81 6.85 -3.13
C SER A 256 -11.22 7.04 -3.68
N ILE A 257 -11.38 7.34 -4.97
CA ILE A 257 -12.70 7.47 -5.61
C ILE A 257 -13.41 6.11 -5.60
N LEU A 258 -12.73 5.05 -6.01
CA LEU A 258 -13.34 3.72 -6.09
C LEU A 258 -13.76 3.18 -4.73
N GLN A 259 -12.99 3.46 -3.66
CA GLN A 259 -13.38 3.12 -2.29
C GLN A 259 -14.71 3.78 -1.88
N GLN A 260 -15.00 4.99 -2.33
CA GLN A 260 -16.26 5.68 -2.01
C GLN A 260 -17.45 5.22 -2.84
N LEU A 261 -17.20 4.52 -3.95
CA LEU A 261 -18.23 4.09 -4.89
C LEU A 261 -18.81 2.70 -4.58
N ASP A 262 -18.32 2.00 -3.55
CA ASP A 262 -18.71 0.61 -3.29
C ASP A 262 -19.71 0.46 -2.12
N PRO A 263 -21.03 0.53 -2.37
CA PRO A 263 -22.03 0.30 -1.33
C PRO A 263 -22.35 -1.19 -1.11
N ALA A 264 -21.80 -2.12 -1.91
CA ALA A 264 -22.22 -3.52 -1.85
C ALA A 264 -21.08 -4.51 -2.15
N SER A 265 -20.91 -5.48 -1.25
CA SER A 265 -20.04 -6.63 -1.49
C SER A 265 -20.44 -7.37 -2.78
N PHE A 266 -19.46 -7.88 -3.51
CA PHE A 266 -19.62 -8.65 -4.74
C PHE A 266 -19.90 -7.87 -6.04
N THR A 267 -19.58 -6.57 -6.09
CA THR A 267 -19.63 -5.78 -7.33
C THR A 267 -18.31 -5.88 -8.13
N PRO A 268 -18.30 -5.60 -9.46
CA PRO A 268 -17.06 -5.41 -10.21
C PRO A 268 -16.18 -4.27 -9.68
N ILE A 269 -16.79 -3.31 -8.97
CA ILE A 269 -16.10 -2.18 -8.34
C ILE A 269 -15.19 -2.69 -7.22
N ASP A 270 -15.67 -3.57 -6.34
CA ASP A 270 -14.85 -4.20 -5.29
C ASP A 270 -13.61 -4.91 -5.86
N LEU A 271 -13.77 -5.63 -6.98
CA LEU A 271 -12.62 -6.25 -7.65
C LEU A 271 -11.62 -5.20 -8.18
N ALA A 272 -12.11 -4.10 -8.76
CA ALA A 272 -11.27 -3.01 -9.22
C ALA A 272 -10.55 -2.31 -8.04
N VAL A 273 -11.23 -2.09 -6.91
CA VAL A 273 -10.64 -1.56 -5.67
C VAL A 273 -9.52 -2.48 -5.20
N ALA A 274 -9.75 -3.79 -5.14
CA ALA A 274 -8.75 -4.76 -4.70
C ALA A 274 -7.52 -4.78 -5.63
N VAL A 275 -7.73 -4.79 -6.96
CA VAL A 275 -6.64 -4.75 -7.95
C VAL A 275 -5.84 -3.45 -7.83
N ILE A 276 -6.50 -2.31 -7.83
CA ILE A 276 -5.84 -0.99 -7.75
C ILE A 276 -5.16 -0.81 -6.40
N GLY A 277 -5.76 -1.30 -5.31
CA GLY A 277 -5.15 -1.32 -3.99
C GLY A 277 -3.84 -2.10 -3.98
N LYS A 278 -3.83 -3.33 -4.52
CA LYS A 278 -2.59 -4.11 -4.63
C LYS A 278 -1.56 -3.41 -5.53
N MET A 279 -1.96 -2.87 -6.69
CA MET A 279 -1.06 -2.06 -7.55
C MET A 279 -0.47 -0.87 -6.79
N ALA A 280 -1.30 -0.15 -6.03
CA ALA A 280 -0.89 1.03 -5.30
C ALA A 280 0.20 0.71 -4.28
N ILE A 281 0.05 -0.40 -3.54
CA ILE A 281 1.04 -0.77 -2.53
C ILE A 281 2.42 -1.03 -3.16
N TYR A 282 2.47 -1.76 -4.29
CA TYR A 282 3.77 -2.00 -4.95
C TYR A 282 4.32 -0.76 -5.66
N LEU A 283 3.47 0.07 -6.28
CA LEU A 283 3.89 1.34 -6.88
C LEU A 283 4.46 2.32 -5.84
N ALA A 284 3.94 2.31 -4.62
CA ALA A 284 4.48 3.08 -3.51
C ALA A 284 5.94 2.71 -3.19
N VAL A 285 6.38 1.50 -3.51
CA VAL A 285 7.77 1.05 -3.28
C VAL A 285 8.62 1.16 -4.54
N ILE A 286 8.04 0.85 -5.71
CA ILE A 286 8.72 0.91 -7.01
C ILE A 286 9.13 2.34 -7.33
N LEU A 287 8.21 3.31 -7.23
CA LEU A 287 8.46 4.68 -7.69
C LEU A 287 9.59 5.36 -6.89
N PRO A 288 9.60 5.36 -5.54
CA PRO A 288 10.72 5.92 -4.79
C PRO A 288 12.04 5.24 -5.13
N THR A 289 12.07 3.91 -5.23
CA THR A 289 13.29 3.14 -5.55
C THR A 289 13.82 3.49 -6.95
N ALA A 290 12.93 3.55 -7.95
CA ALA A 290 13.28 3.96 -9.31
C ALA A 290 13.81 5.39 -9.36
N THR A 291 13.21 6.32 -8.62
CA THR A 291 13.72 7.70 -8.56
C THR A 291 15.10 7.80 -7.93
N MET A 292 15.47 6.90 -7.01
CA MET A 292 16.79 6.89 -6.39
C MET A 292 17.88 6.25 -7.26
N ILE A 293 17.53 5.44 -8.25
CA ILE A 293 18.49 4.94 -9.26
C ILE A 293 18.94 6.09 -10.18
N ILE A 294 18.04 7.05 -10.40
CA ILE A 294 18.23 8.13 -11.38
C ILE A 294 19.00 9.32 -10.77
N ILE A 295 18.99 9.46 -9.45
CA ILE A 295 19.70 10.50 -8.68
C ILE A 295 21.13 10.05 -8.37
#